data_AF-A0A9D8RYG7-F1
#
_entry.id   AF-A0A9D8RYG7-F1
#
_cell.length_a   1.000
_cell.length_b   1.000
_cell.length_c   1.000
_cell.angle_alpha   90.00
_cell.angle_beta   90.00
_cell.angle_gamma   90.00
#
_symmetry.space_group_name_H-M   'P 1'
#
loop_
_entity.id
_entity.type
_entity.pdbx_description
1 polymer ?
#
loop_
_entity_poly.entity_id
_entity_poly.type
_entity_poly.pdbx_seq_one_letter_code
_entity_poly.pdbx_strand_id
1 'polypeptide(L)'
;MMFILCLPLIGTMFIKPDRSGWRKEESDISVINQRFEICVKEDIGSFLYRPEKMTRLLMYRMIPEDIVFSVSEDYIADADAAQDPEQEYLKALAVVCRSNLVYIWESEQCPDILDYDKTQLKKGNFSGIYRLAVSSGEGSTKLKEIKRAVNATMGAVITKEEKVIAAPFFTTSSADMLVGEPGDGVGFSLNYAYELAAQGMDFYEILKYFFGDIRVNIYE
;
A
#
# COMPACT_ATOMS: atom_id res chain seq x y z
N MET A 1 28.43 53.70 -19.53
CA MET A 1 27.08 53.18 -19.21
C MET A 1 27.06 51.70 -19.61
N MET A 2 27.20 50.80 -18.63
CA MET A 2 27.29 49.36 -18.86
C MET A 2 26.11 48.71 -18.13
N PHE A 3 25.14 48.20 -18.89
CA PHE A 3 24.03 47.42 -18.35
C PHE A 3 24.56 46.02 -18.05
N ILE A 4 24.63 45.64 -16.77
CA ILE A 4 24.84 44.25 -16.37
C ILE A 4 23.47 43.60 -16.33
N LEU A 5 23.21 42.72 -17.30
CA LEU A 5 22.01 41.91 -17.38
C LEU A 5 22.18 40.72 -16.42
N CYS A 6 21.57 40.79 -15.22
CA CYS A 6 21.49 39.65 -14.31
C CYS A 6 20.38 38.71 -14.77
N LEU A 7 20.74 37.57 -15.35
CA LEU A 7 19.83 36.43 -15.52
C LEU A 7 19.84 35.58 -14.25
N PRO A 8 18.69 35.23 -13.65
CA PRO A 8 18.65 34.26 -12.58
C PRO A 8 18.89 32.86 -13.16
N LEU A 9 20.06 32.30 -12.87
CA LEU A 9 20.33 30.86 -13.01
C LEU A 9 19.40 30.10 -12.05
N ILE A 10 18.24 29.66 -12.54
CA ILE A 10 17.43 28.65 -11.86
C ILE A 10 18.18 27.32 -12.02
N GLY A 11 19.13 27.08 -11.12
CA GLY A 11 19.79 25.80 -10.98
C GLY A 11 18.79 24.81 -10.38
N THR A 12 18.28 23.87 -11.17
CA THR A 12 17.62 22.68 -10.65
C THR A 12 18.67 21.83 -9.93
N MET A 13 18.73 21.94 -8.61
CA MET A 13 19.53 21.03 -7.77
C MET A 13 18.89 19.64 -7.80
N PHE A 14 19.39 18.76 -8.65
CA PHE A 14 19.19 17.32 -8.52
C PHE A 14 20.14 16.80 -7.42
N ILE A 15 19.66 16.78 -6.18
CA ILE A 15 20.37 16.09 -5.10
C ILE A 15 20.15 14.59 -5.31
N LYS A 16 21.15 13.91 -5.90
CA LYS A 16 21.27 12.44 -5.79
C LYS A 16 21.68 12.13 -4.36
N PRO A 17 20.92 11.33 -3.59
CA PRO A 17 21.36 10.92 -2.26
C PRO A 17 22.60 10.02 -2.38
N ASP A 18 23.56 10.31 -1.52
CA ASP A 18 24.83 9.61 -1.38
C ASP A 18 24.58 8.11 -1.05
N ARG A 19 25.29 7.23 -1.76
CA ARG A 19 25.13 5.77 -1.66
C ARG A 19 26.16 5.13 -0.73
N SER A 20 27.11 5.87 -0.15
CA SER A 20 28.08 5.29 0.79
C SER A 20 27.51 5.19 2.20
N GLY A 21 26.76 4.11 2.49
CA GLY A 21 26.36 3.82 3.88
C GLY A 21 25.20 2.86 4.09
N TRP A 22 24.54 2.40 3.02
CA TRP A 22 23.43 1.46 3.17
C TRP A 22 23.98 0.10 3.62
N ARG A 23 23.76 -0.25 4.90
CA ARG A 23 23.69 -1.65 5.33
C ARG A 23 22.81 -2.37 4.31
N LYS A 24 23.27 -3.49 3.76
CA LYS A 24 22.46 -4.35 2.90
C LYS A 24 21.17 -4.68 3.65
N GLU A 25 20.08 -3.98 3.33
CA GLU A 25 18.74 -4.35 3.75
C GLU A 25 18.43 -5.74 3.18
N GLU A 26 17.75 -6.56 3.99
CA GLU A 26 17.26 -7.90 3.64
C GLU A 26 16.67 -7.92 2.23
N SER A 27 17.04 -8.94 1.46
CA SER A 27 16.87 -8.99 0.02
C SER A 27 15.44 -8.65 -0.44
N ASP A 28 15.32 -7.49 -1.09
CA ASP A 28 14.14 -6.95 -1.76
C ASP A 28 13.93 -7.66 -3.12
N ILE A 29 13.50 -8.93 -3.11
CA ILE A 29 13.37 -9.79 -4.32
C ILE A 29 11.94 -9.80 -4.91
N SER A 30 11.11 -8.79 -4.62
CA SER A 30 9.85 -8.65 -5.38
C SER A 30 10.19 -8.31 -6.84
N VAL A 31 9.73 -9.12 -7.80
CA VAL A 31 9.98 -8.85 -9.23
C VAL A 31 9.37 -7.52 -9.64
N ILE A 32 8.20 -7.17 -9.10
CA ILE A 32 7.51 -5.90 -9.34
C ILE A 32 8.40 -4.70 -9.00
N ASN A 33 9.20 -4.77 -7.92
CA ASN A 33 10.11 -3.70 -7.52
C ASN A 33 11.22 -3.40 -8.54
N GLN A 34 11.45 -4.30 -9.49
CA GLN A 34 12.41 -4.15 -10.57
C GLN A 34 11.74 -3.70 -11.88
N ARG A 35 10.40 -3.71 -11.96
CA ARG A 35 9.66 -3.40 -13.19
C ARG A 35 9.41 -1.91 -13.40
N PHE A 36 9.13 -1.16 -12.33
CA PHE A 36 8.85 0.28 -12.43
C PHE A 36 9.06 1.00 -11.09
N GLU A 37 9.13 2.33 -11.16
CA GLU A 37 9.06 3.23 -10.00
C GLU A 37 7.78 4.08 -10.06
N ILE A 38 7.31 4.54 -8.90
CA ILE A 38 6.17 5.45 -8.80
C ILE A 38 6.69 6.83 -8.40
N CYS A 39 6.40 7.83 -9.23
CA CYS A 39 6.70 9.23 -8.95
C CYS A 39 5.50 9.89 -8.25
N VAL A 40 5.72 10.38 -7.04
CA VAL A 40 4.75 11.18 -6.28
C VAL A 40 5.25 12.61 -6.21
N LYS A 41 4.44 13.55 -6.69
CA LYS A 41 4.70 14.99 -6.55
C LYS A 41 4.05 15.49 -5.26
N GLU A 42 4.83 15.96 -4.31
CA GLU A 42 4.36 16.61 -3.08
C GLU A 42 4.84 18.07 -3.03
N ASP A 43 4.30 18.88 -2.13
CA ASP A 43 4.63 20.31 -2.01
C ASP A 43 6.13 20.58 -1.81
N ILE A 44 6.83 19.62 -1.19
CA ILE A 44 8.26 19.72 -0.88
C ILE A 44 9.17 19.10 -1.96
N GLY A 45 8.61 18.51 -3.01
CA GLY A 45 9.38 17.90 -4.08
C GLY A 45 8.75 16.65 -4.69
N SER A 46 9.46 16.05 -5.65
CA SER A 46 9.07 14.77 -6.26
C SER A 46 9.86 13.62 -5.65
N PHE A 47 9.16 12.54 -5.33
CA PHE A 47 9.73 11.35 -4.69
C PHE A 47 9.48 10.12 -5.55
N LEU A 48 10.51 9.27 -5.68
CA LEU A 48 10.42 7.99 -6.36
C LEU A 48 10.32 6.88 -5.32
N TYR A 49 9.35 5.99 -5.50
CA TYR A 49 9.15 4.85 -4.64
C TYR A 49 9.04 3.57 -5.46
N ARG A 50 9.64 2.50 -4.94
CA ARG A 50 9.37 1.16 -5.45
C ARG A 50 7.93 0.71 -5.11
N PRO A 51 7.28 -0.11 -5.94
CA PRO A 51 5.93 -0.64 -5.74
C PRO A 51 5.61 -1.18 -4.34
N GLU A 52 6.47 -2.04 -3.75
CA GLU A 52 6.22 -2.57 -2.40
C GLU A 52 6.30 -1.47 -1.34
N LYS A 53 7.20 -0.50 -1.52
CA LYS A 53 7.30 0.63 -0.61
C LYS A 53 6.08 1.54 -0.73
N MET A 54 5.63 1.80 -1.95
CA MET A 54 4.41 2.58 -2.20
C MET A 54 3.18 1.90 -1.62
N THR A 55 3.06 0.58 -1.76
CA THR A 55 1.99 -0.23 -1.16
C THR A 55 1.89 0.02 0.34
N ARG A 56 3.00 -0.02 1.08
CA ARG A 56 3.03 0.27 2.52
C ARG A 56 2.55 1.67 2.86
N LEU A 57 3.02 2.68 2.11
CA LEU A 57 2.69 4.09 2.35
C LEU A 57 1.22 4.36 2.03
N LEU A 58 0.71 3.76 0.96
CA LEU A 58 -0.70 3.80 0.57
C LEU A 58 -1.57 3.17 1.65
N MET A 59 -1.26 1.95 2.11
CA MET A 59 -1.99 1.29 3.18
C MET A 59 -2.07 2.15 4.44
N TYR A 60 -0.94 2.70 4.90
CA TYR A 60 -0.91 3.55 6.08
C TYR A 60 -1.90 4.73 5.97
N ARG A 61 -2.01 5.30 4.76
CA ARG A 61 -2.93 6.40 4.48
C ARG A 61 -4.39 5.97 4.34
N MET A 62 -4.66 4.77 3.81
CA MET A 62 -6.02 4.30 3.50
C MET A 62 -6.72 3.69 4.70
N ILE A 63 -5.98 3.02 5.57
CA ILE A 63 -6.55 2.38 6.77
C ILE A 63 -7.31 3.44 7.60
N PRO A 64 -8.61 3.23 7.88
CA PRO A 64 -9.42 4.11 8.72
C PRO A 64 -8.77 4.40 10.08
N GLU A 65 -9.00 5.60 10.62
CA GLU A 65 -8.38 6.05 11.88
C GLU A 65 -8.97 5.38 13.13
N ASP A 66 -10.19 4.86 13.02
CA ASP A 66 -10.92 4.12 14.04
C ASP A 66 -10.48 2.65 14.15
N ILE A 67 -9.74 2.12 13.17
CA ILE A 67 -9.08 0.82 13.31
C ILE A 67 -7.84 0.98 14.21
N VAL A 68 -7.94 0.42 15.42
CA VAL A 68 -6.85 0.42 16.40
C VAL A 68 -6.09 -0.90 16.30
N PHE A 69 -4.79 -0.79 15.98
CA PHE A 69 -3.89 -1.93 15.90
C PHE A 69 -3.30 -2.26 17.27
N SER A 70 -3.41 -3.52 17.67
CA SER A 70 -2.79 -4.02 18.90
C SER A 70 -1.37 -4.48 18.61
N VAL A 71 -0.50 -4.54 19.62
CA VAL A 71 0.77 -5.25 19.43
C VAL A 71 0.39 -6.73 19.37
N SER A 72 0.54 -7.35 18.20
CA SER A 72 0.15 -8.75 17.97
C SER A 72 0.82 -9.77 18.92
N GLU A 73 1.88 -9.39 19.66
CA GLU A 73 2.44 -10.22 20.73
C GLU A 73 1.58 -10.28 22.00
N ASP A 74 0.70 -9.29 22.23
CA ASP A 74 -0.20 -9.22 23.40
C ASP A 74 -1.64 -9.70 23.09
N TYR A 75 -2.01 -9.82 21.81
CA TYR A 75 -3.34 -10.25 21.36
C TYR A 75 -3.33 -11.67 20.78
N ILE A 76 -2.72 -12.61 21.50
CA ILE A 76 -3.09 -14.02 21.39
C ILE A 76 -4.08 -14.28 22.52
N ALA A 77 -5.29 -13.73 22.37
CA ALA A 77 -6.42 -14.12 23.20
C ALA A 77 -6.80 -15.54 22.76
N ASP A 78 -6.46 -16.49 23.62
CA ASP A 78 -6.64 -17.94 23.47
C ASP A 78 -5.70 -18.62 22.46
N ALA A 79 -4.87 -19.52 22.98
CA ALA A 79 -3.96 -20.38 22.21
C ALA A 79 -4.64 -21.29 21.17
N ASP A 80 -5.98 -21.26 21.09
CA ASP A 80 -6.80 -21.98 20.11
C ASP A 80 -7.17 -21.11 18.89
N ALA A 81 -6.96 -19.78 18.92
CA ALA A 81 -7.09 -18.92 17.74
C ALA A 81 -5.76 -18.89 16.96
N ALA A 82 -5.56 -19.86 16.06
CA ALA A 82 -4.34 -20.01 15.25
C ALA A 82 -4.11 -18.87 14.21
N GLN A 83 -4.93 -17.82 14.23
CA GLN A 83 -5.02 -16.81 13.17
C GLN A 83 -5.15 -15.42 13.78
N ASP A 84 -4.28 -14.50 13.34
CA ASP A 84 -4.25 -13.10 13.75
C ASP A 84 -5.14 -12.27 12.81
N PRO A 85 -6.36 -11.87 13.24
CA PRO A 85 -7.33 -11.18 12.38
C PRO A 85 -6.79 -9.87 11.81
N GLU A 86 -5.99 -9.15 12.60
CA GLU A 86 -5.37 -7.90 12.20
C GLU A 86 -4.45 -8.14 11.00
N GLN A 87 -3.64 -9.19 11.06
CA GLN A 87 -2.77 -9.55 9.95
C GLN A 87 -3.53 -10.04 8.73
N GLU A 88 -4.59 -10.83 8.87
CA GLU A 88 -5.35 -11.31 7.72
C GLU A 88 -6.03 -10.16 6.96
N TYR A 89 -6.59 -9.18 7.69
CA TYR A 89 -7.07 -7.93 7.10
C TYR A 89 -5.95 -7.16 6.39
N LEU A 90 -4.80 -6.96 7.04
CA LEU A 90 -3.69 -6.19 6.46
C LEU A 90 -3.08 -6.89 5.23
N LYS A 91 -3.01 -8.22 5.22
CA LYS A 91 -2.57 -9.02 4.06
C LYS A 91 -3.54 -8.84 2.89
N ALA A 92 -4.84 -8.92 3.12
CA ALA A 92 -5.85 -8.69 2.08
C ALA A 92 -5.72 -7.27 1.51
N LEU A 93 -5.60 -6.26 2.37
CA LEU A 93 -5.42 -4.87 1.95
C LEU A 93 -4.11 -4.65 1.18
N ALA A 94 -3.01 -5.29 1.58
CA ALA A 94 -1.74 -5.21 0.85
C ALA A 94 -1.88 -5.70 -0.59
N VAL A 95 -2.55 -6.84 -0.77
CA VAL A 95 -2.83 -7.43 -2.09
C VAL A 95 -3.73 -6.51 -2.92
N VAL A 96 -4.78 -5.92 -2.33
CA VAL A 96 -5.67 -4.93 -3.00
C VAL A 96 -4.89 -3.70 -3.46
N CYS A 97 -4.12 -3.07 -2.56
CA CYS A 97 -3.31 -1.90 -2.88
C CYS A 97 -2.30 -2.19 -4.00
N ARG A 98 -1.59 -3.31 -3.93
CA ARG A 98 -0.61 -3.72 -4.93
C ARG A 98 -1.25 -3.99 -6.28
N SER A 99 -2.40 -4.67 -6.30
CA SER A 99 -3.14 -4.98 -7.53
C SER A 99 -3.58 -3.73 -8.26
N ASN A 100 -4.05 -2.70 -7.56
CA ASN A 100 -4.41 -1.43 -8.18
C ASN A 100 -3.19 -0.72 -8.79
N LEU A 101 -2.05 -0.69 -8.07
CA LEU A 101 -0.83 -0.09 -8.60
C LEU A 101 -0.35 -0.79 -9.88
N VAL A 102 -0.35 -2.11 -9.88
CA VAL A 102 0.06 -2.92 -11.04
C VAL A 102 -0.95 -2.79 -12.19
N TYR A 103 -2.25 -2.87 -11.92
CA TYR A 103 -3.30 -2.70 -12.92
C TYR A 103 -3.19 -1.34 -13.63
N ILE A 104 -2.99 -0.26 -12.88
CA ILE A 104 -2.85 1.08 -13.45
C ILE A 104 -1.57 1.17 -14.29
N TRP A 105 -0.45 0.66 -13.77
CA TRP A 105 0.81 0.59 -14.52
C TRP A 105 0.65 -0.16 -15.85
N GLU A 106 0.02 -1.33 -15.85
CA GLU A 106 -0.28 -2.11 -17.06
C GLU A 106 -1.20 -1.34 -18.01
N SER A 107 -2.24 -0.68 -17.49
CA SER A 107 -3.18 0.12 -18.29
C SER A 107 -2.53 1.36 -18.93
N GLU A 108 -1.48 1.88 -18.31
CA GLU A 108 -0.66 2.99 -18.82
C GLU A 108 0.47 2.52 -19.75
N GLN A 109 0.40 1.28 -20.24
CA GLN A 109 1.38 0.65 -21.15
C GLN A 109 2.75 0.41 -20.51
N CYS A 110 2.75 0.06 -19.22
CA CYS A 110 3.93 -0.35 -18.47
C CYS A 110 5.10 0.66 -18.51
N PRO A 111 4.89 1.94 -18.15
CA PRO A 111 5.98 2.92 -18.15
C PRO A 111 7.04 2.59 -17.09
N ASP A 112 8.31 2.94 -17.35
CA ASP A 112 9.38 2.79 -16.34
C ASP A 112 9.09 3.58 -15.06
N ILE A 113 8.41 4.73 -15.20
CA ILE A 113 7.99 5.60 -14.11
C ILE A 113 6.50 5.89 -14.23
N LEU A 114 5.70 5.39 -13.29
CA LEU A 114 4.28 5.69 -13.16
C LEU A 114 4.09 7.02 -12.40
N ASP A 115 3.32 7.95 -12.99
CA ASP A 115 2.87 9.14 -12.26
C ASP A 115 1.73 8.76 -11.30
N TYR A 116 1.95 8.92 -9.99
CA TYR A 116 0.98 8.55 -8.95
C TYR A 116 -0.39 9.21 -9.16
N ASP A 117 -0.43 10.43 -9.68
CA ASP A 117 -1.70 11.16 -9.85
C ASP A 117 -2.63 10.46 -10.87
N LYS A 118 -2.09 9.59 -11.74
CA LYS A 118 -2.88 8.74 -12.65
C LYS A 118 -3.61 7.61 -11.94
N THR A 119 -3.18 7.25 -10.73
CA THR A 119 -3.80 6.14 -9.98
C THR A 119 -5.19 6.47 -9.46
N GLN A 120 -5.53 7.77 -9.35
CA GLN A 120 -6.77 8.26 -8.72
C GLN A 120 -6.95 7.81 -7.26
N LEU A 121 -5.94 7.19 -6.66
CA LEU A 121 -5.92 6.79 -5.26
C LEU A 121 -5.67 8.02 -4.39
N LYS A 122 -6.32 8.05 -3.22
CA LYS A 122 -6.23 9.20 -2.32
C LYS A 122 -4.77 9.49 -1.94
N LYS A 123 -4.32 10.69 -2.25
CA LYS A 123 -2.95 11.14 -1.98
C LYS A 123 -2.74 11.38 -0.49
N GLY A 124 -1.54 11.08 -0.01
CA GLY A 124 -1.10 11.35 1.35
C GLY A 124 0.21 12.13 1.38
N ASN A 125 0.63 12.56 2.58
CA ASN A 125 1.99 13.06 2.83
C ASN A 125 2.92 11.85 2.99
N PHE A 126 3.21 11.17 1.89
CA PHE A 126 3.97 9.91 1.86
C PHE A 126 5.42 10.12 2.27
N SER A 127 6.05 11.25 1.92
CA SER A 127 7.39 11.58 2.43
C SER A 127 7.40 11.76 3.95
N GLY A 128 6.35 12.35 4.52
CA GLY A 128 6.14 12.44 5.95
C GLY A 128 6.05 11.06 6.61
N ILE A 129 5.17 10.20 6.10
CA ILE A 129 4.99 8.82 6.59
C ILE A 129 6.32 8.03 6.47
N TYR A 130 7.04 8.20 5.37
CA TYR A 130 8.35 7.59 5.17
C TYR A 130 9.35 8.05 6.24
N ARG A 131 9.45 9.36 6.51
CA ARG A 131 10.33 9.90 7.56
C ARG A 131 9.95 9.35 8.93
N LEU A 132 8.67 9.32 9.27
CA LEU A 132 8.16 8.71 10.50
C LEU A 132 8.60 7.25 10.65
N ALA A 133 8.56 6.47 9.57
CA ALA A 133 8.99 5.07 9.56
C ALA A 133 10.50 4.89 9.73
N VAL A 134 11.31 5.85 9.29
CA VAL A 134 12.79 5.78 9.36
C VAL A 134 13.32 6.35 10.68
N SER A 135 12.75 7.44 11.18
CA SER A 135 13.28 8.19 12.32
C SER A 135 13.01 7.54 13.68
N SER A 136 12.02 6.68 13.78
CA SER A 136 11.52 6.21 15.07
C SER A 136 12.30 5.04 15.66
N GLY A 137 13.15 4.32 14.90
CA GLY A 137 13.87 3.11 15.37
C GLY A 137 12.95 1.90 15.65
N GLU A 138 11.78 2.21 16.20
CA GLU A 138 10.56 1.47 16.36
C GLU A 138 9.45 2.26 15.65
N GLY A 139 9.19 2.01 14.36
CA GLY A 139 7.99 2.54 13.69
C GLY A 139 6.74 2.40 14.56
N SER A 140 5.76 3.30 14.42
CA SER A 140 4.46 3.12 15.10
C SER A 140 3.95 1.68 14.89
N THR A 141 3.24 1.11 15.86
CA THR A 141 2.71 -0.27 15.78
C THR A 141 2.05 -0.54 14.43
N LYS A 142 1.21 0.40 13.97
CA LYS A 142 0.62 0.41 12.62
C LYS A 142 1.63 0.22 11.48
N LEU A 143 2.76 0.94 11.47
CA LEU A 143 3.79 0.81 10.44
C LEU A 143 4.54 -0.53 10.49
N LYS A 144 4.74 -1.10 11.69
CA LYS A 144 5.35 -2.41 11.87
C LYS A 144 4.43 -3.51 11.34
N GLU A 145 3.15 -3.47 11.72
CA GLU A 145 2.14 -4.45 11.33
C GLU A 145 1.85 -4.41 9.81
N ILE A 146 1.77 -3.20 9.22
CA ILE A 146 1.70 -3.03 7.76
C ILE A 146 2.94 -3.60 7.06
N LYS A 147 4.15 -3.39 7.62
CA LYS A 147 5.38 -3.95 7.04
C LYS A 147 5.31 -5.48 7.05
N ARG A 148 4.85 -6.09 8.14
CA ARG A 148 4.71 -7.55 8.25
C ARG A 148 3.77 -8.10 7.18
N ALA A 149 2.60 -7.50 7.03
CA ALA A 149 1.61 -7.93 6.05
C ALA A 149 2.08 -7.77 4.59
N VAL A 150 2.73 -6.64 4.27
CA VAL A 150 3.29 -6.42 2.93
C VAL A 150 4.39 -7.42 2.61
N ASN A 151 5.28 -7.72 3.57
CA ASN A 151 6.32 -8.71 3.39
C ASN A 151 5.75 -10.13 3.23
N ALA A 152 4.72 -10.48 4.00
CA ALA A 152 4.06 -11.79 3.95
C ALA A 152 3.33 -12.05 2.62
N THR A 153 2.92 -10.98 1.92
CA THR A 153 2.19 -11.02 0.64
C THR A 153 2.99 -10.39 -0.50
N MET A 154 4.32 -10.36 -0.38
CA MET A 154 5.20 -9.66 -1.30
C MET A 154 5.01 -10.18 -2.73
N GLY A 155 4.82 -9.27 -3.69
CA GLY A 155 4.54 -9.61 -5.08
C GLY A 155 3.12 -10.13 -5.38
N ALA A 156 2.29 -10.42 -4.36
CA ALA A 156 0.98 -11.00 -4.58
C ALA A 156 -0.04 -9.97 -5.11
N VAL A 157 -0.73 -10.34 -6.19
CA VAL A 157 -1.76 -9.55 -6.87
C VAL A 157 -3.00 -10.39 -7.16
N ILE A 158 -4.14 -9.71 -7.33
CA ILE A 158 -5.43 -10.32 -7.70
C ILE A 158 -5.48 -10.45 -9.21
N THR A 159 -5.77 -11.66 -9.68
CA THR A 159 -5.89 -11.96 -11.10
C THR A 159 -7.20 -12.65 -11.43
N LYS A 160 -7.67 -12.42 -12.66
CA LYS A 160 -8.76 -13.15 -13.30
C LYS A 160 -8.33 -13.45 -14.73
N GLU A 161 -8.48 -14.71 -15.16
CA GLU A 161 -8.00 -15.16 -16.47
C GLU A 161 -6.53 -14.76 -16.72
N GLU A 162 -5.68 -14.93 -15.69
CA GLU A 162 -4.24 -14.63 -15.70
C GLU A 162 -3.87 -13.14 -15.88
N LYS A 163 -4.85 -12.23 -15.88
CA LYS A 163 -4.63 -10.79 -15.93
C LYS A 163 -4.86 -10.16 -14.57
N VAL A 164 -4.03 -9.18 -14.22
CA VAL A 164 -4.26 -8.36 -13.03
C VAL A 164 -5.56 -7.58 -13.23
N ILE A 165 -6.41 -7.55 -12.20
CA ILE A 165 -7.66 -6.78 -12.22
C ILE A 165 -7.59 -5.58 -11.28
N ALA A 166 -8.36 -4.55 -11.60
CA ALA A 166 -8.62 -3.48 -10.65
C ALA A 166 -9.37 -4.02 -9.43
N ALA A 167 -8.97 -3.56 -8.26
CA ALA A 167 -9.52 -3.92 -6.97
C ALA A 167 -9.93 -2.65 -6.23
N PRO A 168 -10.96 -1.92 -6.71
CA PRO A 168 -11.40 -0.69 -6.06
C PRO A 168 -11.73 -0.96 -4.58
N PHE A 169 -11.54 0.04 -3.73
CA PHE A 169 -11.81 -0.08 -2.31
C PHE A 169 -12.41 1.21 -1.75
N PHE A 170 -13.18 1.07 -0.67
CA PHE A 170 -13.92 2.16 -0.06
C PHE A 170 -14.07 1.95 1.45
N THR A 171 -14.44 3.01 2.18
CA THR A 171 -14.84 2.92 3.59
C THR A 171 -16.34 2.76 3.69
N THR A 172 -16.82 1.88 4.57
CA THR A 172 -18.25 1.68 4.83
C THR A 172 -18.59 2.27 6.19
N SER A 173 -19.69 3.02 6.30
CA SER A 173 -20.10 3.57 7.59
C SER A 173 -20.80 2.51 8.45
N SER A 174 -20.84 2.71 9.77
CA SER A 174 -21.58 1.81 10.68
C SER A 174 -23.07 1.70 10.34
N ALA A 175 -23.67 2.74 9.75
CA ALA A 175 -25.06 2.71 9.30
C ALA A 175 -25.26 1.76 8.10
N ASP A 176 -24.29 1.72 7.19
CA ASP A 176 -24.33 0.86 6.01
C ASP A 176 -24.12 -0.62 6.38
N MET A 177 -23.35 -0.91 7.43
CA MET A 177 -23.12 -2.28 7.92
C MET A 177 -24.35 -2.91 8.61
N LEU A 178 -25.31 -2.10 9.10
CA LEU A 178 -26.51 -2.59 9.81
C LEU A 178 -27.60 -3.14 8.87
N VAL A 179 -27.50 -2.89 7.56
CA VAL A 179 -28.50 -3.33 6.57
C VAL A 179 -28.17 -4.72 6.01
N GLY A 180 -27.10 -5.37 6.49
CA GLY A 180 -26.72 -6.73 6.07
C GLY A 180 -26.15 -6.81 4.65
N GLU A 181 -26.13 -5.70 3.92
CA GLU A 181 -25.43 -5.54 2.67
C GLU A 181 -24.22 -4.63 2.94
N PRO A 182 -22.98 -5.07 2.72
CA PRO A 182 -21.85 -4.14 2.70
C PRO A 182 -22.22 -3.03 1.72
N GLY A 183 -22.42 -1.81 2.22
CA GLY A 183 -23.13 -0.75 1.48
C GLY A 183 -22.65 -0.58 0.04
N ASP A 184 -23.51 -0.02 -0.82
CA ASP A 184 -23.52 0.11 -2.31
C ASP A 184 -22.20 0.45 -3.07
N GLY A 185 -21.03 0.47 -2.42
CA GLY A 185 -19.73 0.59 -3.06
C GLY A 185 -19.32 -0.68 -3.80
N VAL A 186 -18.76 -0.51 -4.99
CA VAL A 186 -18.14 -1.59 -5.76
C VAL A 186 -16.70 -1.80 -5.25
N GLY A 187 -16.42 -3.00 -4.72
CA GLY A 187 -15.06 -3.44 -4.38
C GLY A 187 -14.84 -3.80 -2.91
N PHE A 188 -13.61 -3.62 -2.44
CA PHE A 188 -13.18 -4.01 -1.10
C PHE A 188 -13.58 -2.97 -0.05
N SER A 189 -14.46 -3.34 0.88
CA SER A 189 -14.83 -2.48 2.01
C SER A 189 -13.78 -2.59 3.11
N LEU A 190 -13.13 -1.48 3.46
CA LEU A 190 -12.05 -1.45 4.46
C LEU A 190 -12.55 -1.86 5.86
N ASN A 191 -13.68 -1.31 6.30
CA ASN A 191 -14.24 -1.61 7.62
C ASN A 191 -14.82 -3.04 7.67
N TYR A 192 -15.55 -3.45 6.63
CA TYR A 192 -16.18 -4.78 6.64
C TYR A 192 -15.17 -5.91 6.44
N ALA A 193 -14.09 -5.71 5.69
CA ALA A 193 -13.01 -6.69 5.57
C ALA A 193 -12.34 -6.97 6.93
N TYR A 194 -12.24 -5.96 7.80
CA TYR A 194 -11.74 -6.13 9.16
C TYR A 194 -12.71 -6.99 10.00
N GLU A 195 -14.02 -6.77 9.89
CA GLU A 195 -15.03 -7.60 10.56
C GLU A 195 -14.99 -9.06 10.08
N LEU A 196 -14.81 -9.30 8.78
CA LEU A 196 -14.66 -10.65 8.24
C LEU A 196 -13.41 -11.35 8.79
N ALA A 197 -12.29 -10.63 8.91
CA ALA A 197 -11.09 -11.15 9.54
C ALA A 197 -11.33 -11.49 11.02
N ALA A 198 -12.04 -10.62 11.75
CA ALA A 198 -12.41 -10.84 13.15
C ALA A 198 -13.36 -12.04 13.34
N GLN A 199 -14.12 -12.41 12.30
CA GLN A 199 -14.93 -13.63 12.25
C GLN A 199 -14.13 -14.89 11.87
N GLY A 200 -12.82 -14.77 11.67
CA GLY A 200 -11.91 -15.88 11.40
C GLY A 200 -11.61 -16.14 9.93
N MET A 201 -12.05 -15.30 9.00
CA MET A 201 -11.69 -15.47 7.59
C MET A 201 -10.21 -15.14 7.35
N ASP A 202 -9.53 -15.99 6.58
CA ASP A 202 -8.16 -15.70 6.15
C ASP A 202 -8.13 -14.64 5.03
N PHE A 203 -6.96 -14.07 4.75
CA PHE A 203 -6.87 -12.99 3.77
C PHE A 203 -7.37 -13.40 2.37
N TYR A 204 -7.22 -14.67 1.99
CA TYR A 204 -7.65 -15.16 0.69
C TYR A 204 -9.18 -15.33 0.64
N GLU A 205 -9.78 -15.86 1.70
CA GLU A 205 -11.24 -15.93 1.87
C GLU A 205 -11.89 -14.55 1.83
N ILE A 206 -11.30 -13.56 2.51
CA ILE A 206 -11.75 -12.16 2.47
C ILE A 206 -11.70 -11.63 1.02
N LEU A 207 -10.62 -11.86 0.29
CA LEU A 207 -10.52 -11.41 -1.10
C LEU A 207 -11.55 -12.08 -2.02
N LYS A 208 -11.80 -13.39 -1.85
CA LYS A 208 -12.84 -14.11 -2.60
C LYS A 208 -14.24 -13.61 -2.26
N TYR A 209 -14.49 -13.21 -1.01
CA TYR A 209 -15.77 -12.62 -0.62
C TYR A 209 -16.08 -11.36 -1.46
N PHE A 210 -15.11 -10.46 -1.61
CA PHE A 210 -15.33 -9.20 -2.33
C PHE A 210 -15.24 -9.30 -3.85
N PHE A 211 -14.40 -10.19 -4.38
CA PHE A 211 -14.09 -10.22 -5.82
C PHE A 211 -14.56 -11.49 -6.55
N GLY A 212 -15.14 -12.45 -5.83
CA GLY A 212 -15.69 -13.68 -6.38
C GLY A 212 -14.61 -14.67 -6.85
N ASP A 213 -14.78 -15.19 -8.06
CA ASP A 213 -13.85 -16.16 -8.66
C ASP A 213 -12.55 -15.48 -9.13
N ILE A 214 -11.62 -15.34 -8.19
CA ILE A 214 -10.29 -14.75 -8.36
C ILE A 214 -9.19 -15.73 -7.97
N ARG A 215 -7.98 -15.46 -8.47
CA ARG A 215 -6.73 -16.04 -7.97
C ARG A 215 -5.84 -14.96 -7.38
N VAL A 216 -5.05 -15.35 -6.38
CA VAL A 216 -3.97 -14.51 -5.85
C VAL A 216 -2.65 -15.16 -6.24
N ASN A 217 -1.91 -14.50 -7.12
CA ASN A 217 -0.66 -15.01 -7.67
C ASN A 217 0.48 -14.02 -7.40
N ILE A 218 1.70 -14.54 -7.32
CA ILE A 218 2.90 -13.71 -7.31
C ILE A 218 3.10 -13.19 -8.74
N TYR A 219 3.25 -11.88 -8.88
CA TYR A 219 3.52 -11.25 -10.17
C TYR A 219 4.92 -11.61 -10.66
N GLU A 220 5.02 -12.11 -11.90
CA GLU A 220 6.26 -12.57 -12.53
C GLU A 220 6.84 -11.58 -13.56
#